data_AF-A0A6J3LKN6-F1
#
_entry.id   AF-A0A6J3LKN6-F1
#
_cell.length_a   1.000
_cell.length_b   1.000
_cell.length_c   1.000
_cell.angle_alpha   90.00
_cell.angle_beta   90.00
_cell.angle_gamma   90.00
#
_symmetry.space_group_name_H-M   'P 1'
#
loop_
_entity.id
_entity.type
_entity.pdbx_description
1 polymer ?
#
loop_
_entity_poly.entity_id
_entity_poly.type
_entity_poly.pdbx_seq_one_letter_code
_entity_poly.pdbx_strand_id
1 'polypeptide(L)'
;MSEDIKCSQYDVKQNKKLSHVFPLQASGRCQSIKESNVTHTICKEQDYLNERNIFNIFHFLLSHVIIHQPADPIQYLYELLDDFILFRSGLKEPRLLWTEKHLNAIFENILFHDSEFLPLDGFKTAMKTMGVRSYDPCPDQLVRGYVDRQTFCTEASNSMKNELLHMATETSRRT
;
A
#
# COMPACT_ATOMS: atom_id res chain seq x y z
N MET A 1 66.01 -7.62 5.38
CA MET A 1 66.28 -6.46 6.25
C MET A 1 65.09 -5.53 6.06
N SER A 2 63.96 -5.81 6.72
CA SER A 2 63.64 -5.38 8.08
C SER A 2 63.77 -3.87 8.23
N GLU A 3 62.63 -3.17 8.32
CA GLU A 3 62.23 -2.42 9.51
C GLU A 3 60.92 -1.63 9.25
N ASP A 4 59.86 -2.12 9.89
CA ASP A 4 58.88 -1.38 10.71
C ASP A 4 58.56 0.08 10.36
N ILE A 5 57.41 0.28 9.70
CA ILE A 5 56.73 1.58 9.69
C ILE A 5 55.69 1.58 10.81
N LYS A 6 56.08 2.22 11.91
CA LYS A 6 55.30 2.55 13.11
C LYS A 6 54.20 3.55 12.74
N CYS A 7 52.94 3.11 12.72
CA CYS A 7 51.80 4.01 12.51
C CYS A 7 51.52 4.78 13.80
N SER A 8 51.89 6.06 13.82
CA SER A 8 51.66 7.01 14.91
C SER A 8 50.21 7.47 14.92
N GLN A 9 49.60 7.41 16.09
CA GLN A 9 48.35 8.08 16.44
C GLN A 9 48.48 9.59 16.15
N TYR A 10 47.54 10.15 15.40
CA TYR A 10 47.23 11.57 15.41
C TYR A 10 45.71 11.74 15.38
N ASP A 11 45.21 12.39 16.44
CA ASP A 11 43.87 12.90 16.61
C ASP A 11 43.40 13.73 15.41
N VAL A 12 42.23 13.39 14.87
CA VAL A 12 41.38 14.37 14.16
C VAL A 12 39.99 14.30 14.75
N LYS A 13 39.77 15.23 15.68
CA LYS A 13 38.45 15.67 16.13
C LYS A 13 37.61 16.15 14.94
N GLN A 14 36.31 15.83 15.04
CA GLN A 14 35.17 16.50 14.42
C GLN A 14 34.91 16.16 12.93
N ASN A 15 33.95 15.27 12.71
CA ASN A 15 32.85 15.57 11.80
C ASN A 15 31.58 14.83 12.22
N LYS A 16 30.80 15.53 13.04
CA LYS A 16 29.42 15.21 13.39
C LYS A 16 28.54 15.64 12.22
N LYS A 17 28.29 14.77 11.23
CA LYS A 17 27.25 15.02 10.22
C LYS A 17 26.79 13.73 9.53
N LEU A 18 25.47 13.54 9.57
CA LEU A 18 24.67 12.68 8.70
C LEU A 18 24.82 11.16 8.89
N SER A 19 24.22 10.63 9.97
CA SER A 19 23.84 9.22 10.05
C SER A 19 22.33 9.03 10.29
N HIS A 20 21.50 9.97 9.83
CA HIS A 20 20.05 9.77 9.78
C HIS A 20 19.66 9.32 8.36
N VAL A 21 20.12 8.12 8.00
CA VAL A 21 19.61 7.41 6.81
C VAL A 21 18.47 6.52 7.31
N PHE A 22 17.28 6.83 6.81
CA PHE A 22 16.00 6.16 7.07
C PHE A 22 16.11 4.62 7.15
N PRO A 23 15.76 3.99 8.28
CA PRO A 23 15.42 2.58 8.29
C PRO A 23 13.90 2.46 8.16
N LEU A 24 13.41 2.39 6.91
CA LEU A 24 12.10 1.80 6.62
C LEU A 24 12.24 0.28 6.76
N GLN A 25 12.12 -0.23 7.98
CA GLN A 25 11.92 -1.66 8.22
C GLN A 25 10.70 -1.86 9.12
N ALA A 26 9.57 -2.16 8.47
CA ALA A 26 8.47 -2.85 9.10
C ALA A 26 8.87 -4.31 9.36
N SER A 27 8.35 -4.86 10.47
CA SER A 27 8.53 -6.23 10.97
C SER A 27 9.72 -6.47 11.91
N GLY A 28 9.50 -6.15 13.19
CA GLY A 28 10.29 -6.66 14.31
C GLY A 28 9.48 -6.59 15.59
N ARG A 29 9.16 -7.75 16.17
CA ARG A 29 8.52 -7.91 17.48
C ARG A 29 9.35 -7.12 18.52
N CYS A 30 8.76 -6.13 19.21
CA CYS A 30 9.43 -5.43 20.31
C CYS A 30 9.77 -6.42 21.43
N GLN A 31 10.99 -6.93 21.46
CA GLN A 31 11.57 -7.54 22.64
C GLN A 31 12.36 -6.48 23.41
N SER A 32 12.00 -6.39 24.69
CA SER A 32 12.53 -5.50 25.71
C SER A 32 14.06 -5.50 25.75
N ILE A 33 14.66 -4.33 25.45
CA ILE A 33 15.97 -3.96 25.96
C ILE A 33 15.84 -2.55 26.55
N LYS A 34 16.17 -2.45 27.84
CA LYS A 34 16.10 -1.23 28.64
C LYS A 34 17.07 -0.17 28.10
N GLU A 35 16.54 0.95 27.62
CA GLU A 35 17.15 2.29 27.67
C GLU A 35 16.03 3.35 27.55
N SER A 36 15.79 4.07 28.64
CA SER A 36 14.46 4.55 29.05
C SER A 36 13.99 5.90 28.50
N ASN A 37 14.68 6.50 27.53
CA ASN A 37 14.27 7.81 26.97
C ASN A 37 14.08 7.83 25.44
N VAL A 38 14.61 6.84 24.71
CA VAL A 38 14.51 6.76 23.23
C VAL A 38 13.33 5.88 22.81
N THR A 39 12.99 4.88 23.62
CA THR A 39 11.91 3.90 23.35
C THR A 39 10.51 4.52 23.41
N HIS A 40 10.28 5.55 24.21
CA HIS A 40 8.96 6.18 24.37
C HIS A 40 8.57 7.08 23.17
N THR A 41 9.54 7.63 22.46
CA THR A 41 9.30 8.54 21.31
C THR A 41 8.97 7.75 20.05
N ILE A 42 9.71 6.67 19.79
CA ILE A 42 9.52 5.78 18.62
C ILE A 42 8.11 5.16 18.62
N CYS A 43 7.57 4.81 19.79
CA CYS A 43 6.23 4.24 19.88
C CYS A 43 5.16 5.26 19.42
N LYS A 44 5.26 6.52 19.86
CA LYS A 44 4.28 7.58 19.50
C LYS A 44 4.29 7.93 18.02
N GLU A 45 5.47 8.00 17.42
CA GLU A 45 5.62 8.31 15.99
C GLU A 45 5.06 7.15 15.15
N GLN A 46 5.37 5.92 15.52
CA GLN A 46 4.83 4.73 14.87
C GLN A 46 3.30 4.65 15.03
N ASP A 47 2.78 4.96 16.22
CA ASP A 47 1.34 5.02 16.48
C ASP A 47 0.68 6.07 15.58
N TYR A 48 1.23 7.29 15.49
CA TYR A 48 0.72 8.32 14.58
C TYR A 48 0.69 7.85 13.12
N LEU A 49 1.77 7.24 12.63
CA LEU A 49 1.86 6.74 11.25
C LEU A 49 0.83 5.63 10.97
N ASN A 50 0.61 4.75 11.95
CA ASN A 50 -0.36 3.65 11.86
C ASN A 50 -1.80 4.16 11.96
N GLU A 51 -2.13 4.95 12.99
CA GLU A 51 -3.47 5.47 13.25
C GLU A 51 -3.99 6.36 12.12
N ARG A 52 -3.07 7.06 11.45
CA ARG A 52 -3.39 7.93 10.30
C ARG A 52 -3.23 7.25 8.95
N ASN A 53 -3.02 5.93 8.91
CA ASN A 53 -2.83 5.15 7.68
C ASN A 53 -1.77 5.74 6.74
N ILE A 54 -0.75 6.43 7.27
CA ILE A 54 0.20 7.22 6.46
C ILE A 54 0.96 6.28 5.51
N PHE A 55 1.43 5.14 5.99
CA PHE A 55 2.11 4.17 5.12
C PHE A 55 1.25 3.66 3.97
N ASN A 56 -0.04 3.42 4.22
CA ASN A 56 -0.97 2.96 3.17
C ASN A 56 -1.20 4.06 2.12
N ILE A 57 -1.35 5.32 2.56
CA ILE A 57 -1.49 6.48 1.67
C ILE A 57 -0.25 6.63 0.80
N PHE A 58 0.95 6.62 1.39
CA PHE A 58 2.19 6.72 0.61
C PHE A 58 2.40 5.54 -0.34
N HIS A 59 2.05 4.32 0.07
CA HIS A 59 2.09 3.15 -0.81
C HIS A 59 1.15 3.32 -2.00
N PHE A 60 -0.07 3.82 -1.80
CA PHE A 60 -1.04 4.13 -2.85
C PHE A 60 -0.49 5.16 -3.84
N LEU A 61 -0.01 6.30 -3.33
CA LEU A 61 0.57 7.36 -4.16
C LEU A 61 1.76 6.87 -4.98
N LEU A 62 2.68 6.13 -4.34
CA LEU A 62 3.86 5.58 -5.00
C LEU A 62 3.48 4.55 -6.09
N SER A 63 2.50 3.69 -5.80
CA SER A 63 2.02 2.69 -6.77
C SER A 63 1.49 3.35 -8.05
N HIS A 64 0.73 4.44 -7.92
CA HIS A 64 0.25 5.18 -9.07
C HIS A 64 1.38 5.78 -9.90
N VAL A 65 2.39 6.39 -9.27
CA VAL A 65 3.55 6.96 -9.99
C VAL A 65 4.32 5.87 -10.73
N ILE A 66 4.56 4.72 -10.10
CA ILE A 66 5.28 3.59 -10.72
C ILE A 66 4.54 3.05 -11.94
N ILE A 67 3.21 2.89 -11.83
CA ILE A 67 2.40 2.29 -12.90
C ILE A 67 2.18 3.26 -14.05
N HIS A 68 1.87 4.52 -13.76
CA HIS A 68 1.54 5.49 -14.80
C HIS A 68 2.74 6.20 -15.41
N GLN A 69 3.89 6.21 -14.71
CA GLN A 69 5.13 6.86 -15.14
C GLN A 69 4.88 8.26 -15.74
N PRO A 70 4.20 9.17 -15.00
CA PRO A 70 3.88 10.49 -15.51
C PRO A 70 5.15 11.29 -15.81
N ALA A 71 5.11 12.09 -16.88
CA ALA A 71 6.23 12.97 -17.25
C ALA A 71 6.53 14.03 -16.17
N ASP A 72 5.49 14.48 -15.46
CA ASP A 72 5.61 15.32 -14.26
C ASP A 72 4.97 14.60 -13.05
N PRO A 73 5.78 13.88 -12.25
CA PRO A 73 5.29 13.16 -11.08
C PRO A 73 4.73 14.06 -9.98
N ILE A 74 5.21 15.30 -9.85
CA ILE A 74 4.77 16.21 -8.78
C ILE A 74 3.37 16.71 -9.09
N GLN A 75 3.14 17.18 -10.32
CA GLN A 75 1.82 17.62 -10.75
C GLN A 75 0.81 16.46 -10.69
N TYR A 76 1.21 15.26 -11.13
CA TYR A 76 0.36 14.08 -11.07
C TYR A 76 -0.05 13.73 -9.63
N LEU A 77 0.90 13.76 -8.68
CA LEU A 77 0.61 13.49 -7.27
C LEU A 77 -0.31 14.54 -6.64
N TYR A 78 -0.17 15.81 -7.04
CA TYR A 78 -1.07 16.88 -6.62
C TYR A 78 -2.51 16.59 -7.05
N GLU A 79 -2.74 16.27 -8.32
CA GLU A 79 -4.07 15.92 -8.84
C GLU A 79 -4.63 14.64 -8.21
N LEU A 80 -3.77 13.65 -7.96
CA LEU A 80 -4.17 12.40 -7.31
C LEU A 80 -4.64 12.65 -5.87
N LEU A 81 -3.95 13.53 -5.14
CA LEU A 81 -4.33 13.92 -3.78
C LEU A 81 -5.61 14.75 -3.77
N ASP A 82 -5.79 15.67 -4.72
CA ASP A 82 -7.01 16.46 -4.86
C ASP A 82 -8.23 15.55 -5.08
N ASP A 83 -8.09 14.60 -6.00
CA ASP A 83 -9.14 13.61 -6.27
C ASP A 83 -9.43 12.71 -5.07
N PHE A 84 -8.39 12.35 -4.32
CA PHE A 84 -8.54 11.57 -3.08
C PHE A 84 -9.28 12.35 -1.99
N ILE A 85 -9.01 13.66 -1.85
CA ILE A 85 -9.71 14.55 -0.92
C ILE A 85 -11.18 14.70 -1.33
N LEU A 86 -11.45 14.95 -2.62
CA LEU A 86 -12.81 15.07 -3.13
C LEU A 86 -13.60 13.76 -2.98
N PHE A 87 -12.96 12.62 -3.20
CA PHE A 87 -13.56 11.31 -2.96
C PHE A 87 -13.93 11.10 -1.49
N ARG A 88 -13.02 11.43 -0.56
CA ARG A 88 -13.30 11.35 0.87
C ARG A 88 -14.49 12.21 1.28
N SER A 89 -14.71 13.34 0.61
CA SER A 89 -15.86 14.23 0.83
C SER A 89 -17.14 13.77 0.11
N GLY A 90 -17.11 12.66 -0.64
CA GLY A 90 -18.24 12.17 -1.43
C GLY A 90 -18.54 13.00 -2.67
N LEU A 91 -17.61 13.86 -3.10
CA LEU A 91 -17.79 14.80 -4.21
C LEU A 91 -17.29 14.27 -5.55
N LYS A 92 -16.49 13.19 -5.54
CA LYS A 92 -15.88 12.61 -6.74
C LYS A 92 -15.63 11.11 -6.56
N GLU A 93 -15.57 10.37 -7.66
CA GLU A 93 -15.09 8.98 -7.65
C GLU A 93 -13.56 8.93 -7.52
N PRO A 94 -12.99 7.93 -6.83
CA PRO A 94 -11.56 7.86 -6.63
C PRO A 94 -10.85 7.40 -7.91
N ARG A 95 -9.60 7.84 -8.10
CA ARG A 95 -8.71 7.21 -9.08
C ARG A 95 -8.24 5.87 -8.54
N LEU A 96 -8.79 4.78 -9.08
CA LEU A 96 -8.34 3.43 -8.75
C LEU A 96 -7.07 3.07 -9.52
N LEU A 97 -6.20 2.27 -8.89
CA LEU A 97 -5.00 1.75 -9.53
C LEU A 97 -5.35 0.72 -10.63
N TRP A 98 -6.34 -0.13 -10.35
CA TRP A 98 -6.86 -1.10 -11.28
C TRP A 98 -8.06 -0.51 -12.02
N THR A 99 -7.89 -0.28 -13.32
CA THR A 99 -8.98 0.16 -14.20
C THR A 99 -9.78 -1.02 -14.70
N GLU A 100 -10.96 -0.78 -15.28
CA GLU A 100 -11.79 -1.82 -15.89
C GLU A 100 -11.00 -2.67 -16.91
N LYS A 101 -10.11 -2.05 -17.68
CA LYS A 101 -9.22 -2.78 -18.61
C LYS A 101 -8.34 -3.79 -17.87
N HIS A 102 -7.81 -3.43 -16.70
CA HIS A 102 -7.01 -4.34 -15.89
C HIS A 102 -7.86 -5.45 -15.28
N LEU A 103 -9.08 -5.13 -14.82
CA LEU A 103 -10.01 -6.14 -14.32
C LEU A 103 -10.33 -7.17 -15.40
N ASN A 104 -10.67 -6.71 -16.60
CA ASN A 104 -10.92 -7.60 -17.74
C ASN A 104 -9.71 -8.49 -18.04
N ALA A 105 -8.49 -7.95 -18.05
CA ALA A 105 -7.29 -8.74 -18.27
C ALA A 105 -7.06 -9.80 -17.16
N ILE A 106 -7.31 -9.46 -15.90
CA ILE A 106 -7.22 -10.40 -14.77
C ILE A 106 -8.27 -11.51 -14.90
N PHE A 107 -9.50 -11.15 -15.28
CA PHE A 107 -10.57 -12.11 -15.52
C PHE A 107 -10.15 -13.12 -16.59
N GLU A 108 -9.69 -12.65 -17.76
CA GLU A 108 -9.19 -13.52 -18.84
C GLU A 108 -8.01 -14.40 -18.40
N ASN A 109 -7.07 -13.85 -17.63
CA ASN A 109 -5.88 -14.59 -17.21
C ASN A 109 -6.20 -15.74 -16.24
N ILE A 110 -7.32 -15.66 -15.52
CA ILE A 110 -7.72 -16.66 -14.52
C ILE A 110 -8.73 -17.65 -15.11
N LEU A 111 -9.46 -17.26 -16.16
CA LEU A 111 -10.31 -18.19 -16.88
C LEU A 111 -9.48 -19.37 -17.39
N PHE A 112 -9.84 -20.56 -16.93
CA PHE A 112 -9.33 -21.81 -17.45
C PHE A 112 -10.30 -22.31 -18.54
N HIS A 113 -9.77 -22.67 -19.71
CA HIS A 113 -10.53 -23.13 -20.88
C HIS A 113 -11.48 -22.05 -21.46
N ASP A 114 -12.24 -22.40 -22.51
CA ASP A 114 -13.26 -21.53 -23.16
C ASP A 114 -14.51 -21.29 -22.26
N SER A 115 -14.33 -21.20 -20.94
CA SER A 115 -15.41 -20.89 -19.99
C SER A 115 -15.72 -19.39 -20.03
N GLU A 116 -17.00 -19.03 -20.11
CA GLU A 116 -17.44 -17.63 -20.03
C GLU A 116 -17.55 -17.11 -18.59
N PHE A 117 -17.53 -18.02 -17.59
CA PHE A 117 -17.72 -17.69 -16.18
C PHE A 117 -16.52 -18.09 -15.33
N LEU A 118 -16.27 -17.27 -14.31
CA LEU A 118 -15.16 -17.43 -13.39
C LEU A 118 -15.57 -18.29 -12.18
N PRO A 119 -14.93 -19.43 -11.92
CA PRO A 119 -15.17 -20.19 -10.69
C PRO A 119 -14.90 -19.35 -9.43
N LEU A 120 -15.63 -19.59 -8.34
CA LEU A 120 -15.47 -18.84 -7.08
C LEU A 120 -14.02 -18.81 -6.54
N ASP A 121 -13.26 -19.90 -6.71
CA ASP A 121 -11.86 -19.91 -6.28
C ASP A 121 -10.96 -19.07 -7.19
N GLY A 122 -11.30 -18.97 -8.48
CA GLY A 122 -10.71 -18.01 -9.42
C GLY A 122 -11.02 -16.58 -9.04
N PHE A 123 -12.27 -16.28 -8.65
CA PHE A 123 -12.68 -14.98 -8.11
C PHE A 123 -11.84 -14.58 -6.89
N LYS A 124 -11.74 -15.44 -5.87
CA LYS A 124 -10.92 -15.17 -4.68
C LYS A 124 -9.44 -14.93 -5.03
N THR A 125 -8.92 -15.70 -5.99
CA THR A 125 -7.54 -15.55 -6.49
C THR A 125 -7.34 -14.22 -7.20
N ALA A 126 -8.31 -13.78 -7.99
CA ALA A 126 -8.31 -12.47 -8.65
C ALA A 126 -8.27 -11.33 -7.63
N MET A 127 -9.17 -11.39 -6.64
CA MET A 127 -9.26 -10.38 -5.58
C MET A 127 -7.95 -10.26 -4.79
N LYS A 128 -7.33 -11.40 -4.46
CA LYS A 128 -6.02 -11.44 -3.79
C LYS A 128 -4.90 -10.88 -4.67
N THR A 129 -4.90 -11.18 -5.97
CA THR A 129 -3.91 -10.65 -6.94
C THR A 129 -3.97 -9.13 -7.03
N MET A 130 -5.18 -8.55 -6.94
CA MET A 130 -5.38 -7.10 -6.93
C MET A 130 -5.04 -6.44 -5.57
N GLY A 131 -4.72 -7.23 -4.55
CA GLY A 131 -4.39 -6.76 -3.21
C GLY A 131 -5.61 -6.34 -2.38
N VAL A 132 -6.82 -6.70 -2.81
CA VAL A 132 -8.06 -6.41 -2.08
C VAL A 132 -8.16 -7.34 -0.88
N ARG A 133 -8.31 -6.79 0.33
CA ARG A 133 -8.27 -7.57 1.58
C ARG A 133 -9.67 -7.84 2.12
N SER A 134 -10.59 -6.89 1.94
CA SER A 134 -11.98 -6.98 2.39
C SER A 134 -12.93 -7.04 1.18
N TYR A 135 -13.58 -8.19 0.99
CA TYR A 135 -14.58 -8.42 -0.06
C TYR A 135 -15.49 -9.59 0.33
N ASP A 136 -16.66 -9.72 -0.32
CA ASP A 136 -17.52 -10.89 -0.15
C ASP A 136 -16.94 -12.09 -0.92
N PRO A 137 -16.53 -13.19 -0.25
CA PRO A 137 -15.99 -14.37 -0.93
C PRO A 137 -17.04 -15.18 -1.70
N CYS A 138 -18.32 -14.85 -1.58
CA CYS A 138 -19.44 -15.52 -2.21
C CYS A 138 -20.43 -14.49 -2.81
N PRO A 139 -19.99 -13.69 -3.80
CA PRO A 139 -20.84 -12.67 -4.40
C PRO A 139 -22.01 -13.29 -5.17
N ASP A 140 -22.83 -12.42 -5.76
CA ASP A 140 -23.88 -12.85 -6.67
C ASP A 140 -23.32 -13.80 -7.74
N GLN A 141 -24.04 -14.90 -7.95
CA GLN A 141 -23.62 -15.98 -8.82
C GLN A 141 -24.65 -16.16 -9.91
N LEU A 142 -24.26 -15.94 -11.15
CA LEU A 142 -25.14 -16.21 -12.30
C LEU A 142 -25.43 -17.71 -12.42
N VAL A 143 -24.40 -18.53 -12.19
CA VAL A 143 -24.49 -19.98 -12.09
C VAL A 143 -23.86 -20.38 -10.76
N ARG A 144 -24.47 -21.32 -10.03
CA ARG A 144 -23.95 -21.76 -8.73
C ARG A 144 -22.49 -22.18 -8.84
N GLY A 145 -21.63 -21.54 -8.05
CA GLY A 145 -20.17 -21.75 -8.05
C GLY A 145 -19.39 -20.86 -9.01
N TYR A 146 -20.06 -20.01 -9.80
CA TYR A 146 -19.46 -19.20 -10.85
C TYR A 146 -19.95 -17.75 -10.82
N VAL A 147 -19.04 -16.84 -11.14
CA VAL A 147 -19.23 -15.40 -11.19
C VAL A 147 -19.06 -14.95 -12.63
N ASP A 148 -20.00 -14.19 -13.17
CA ASP A 148 -19.86 -13.59 -14.49
C ASP A 148 -18.95 -12.35 -14.44
N ARG A 149 -18.53 -11.89 -15.62
CA ARG A 149 -17.62 -10.74 -15.76
C ARG A 149 -18.17 -9.46 -15.12
N GLN A 150 -19.46 -9.18 -15.30
CA GLN A 150 -20.07 -7.96 -14.78
C GLN A 150 -20.06 -7.96 -13.25
N THR A 151 -20.44 -9.10 -12.65
CA THR A 151 -20.40 -9.25 -11.20
C THR A 151 -18.96 -9.14 -10.68
N PHE A 152 -17.99 -9.81 -11.31
CA PHE A 152 -16.58 -9.68 -10.94
C PHE A 152 -16.10 -8.22 -10.97
N CYS A 153 -16.32 -7.50 -12.08
CA CYS A 153 -15.87 -6.12 -12.22
C CYS A 153 -16.52 -5.19 -11.20
N THR A 154 -17.80 -5.41 -10.91
CA THR A 154 -18.57 -4.63 -9.93
C THR A 154 -18.03 -4.84 -8.52
N GLU A 155 -17.90 -6.09 -8.10
CA GLU A 155 -17.41 -6.45 -6.77
C GLU A 155 -15.96 -6.02 -6.55
N ALA A 156 -15.10 -6.23 -7.54
CA ALA A 156 -13.71 -5.78 -7.49
C ALA A 156 -13.63 -4.25 -7.33
N SER A 157 -14.37 -3.51 -8.15
CA SER A 157 -14.39 -2.04 -8.10
C SER A 157 -14.90 -1.52 -6.76
N ASN A 158 -16.02 -2.06 -6.28
CA ASN A 158 -16.60 -1.65 -5.01
C ASN A 158 -15.67 -1.97 -3.84
N SER A 159 -15.04 -3.15 -3.85
CA SER A 159 -14.10 -3.53 -2.79
C SER A 159 -12.87 -2.63 -2.76
N MET A 160 -12.31 -2.27 -3.92
CA MET A 160 -11.20 -1.30 -4.01
C MET A 160 -11.60 0.10 -3.53
N LYS A 161 -12.80 0.57 -3.89
CA LYS A 161 -13.33 1.84 -3.38
C LYS A 161 -13.48 1.82 -1.86
N ASN A 162 -13.98 0.72 -1.30
CA ASN A 162 -14.14 0.55 0.14
C ASN A 162 -12.78 0.53 0.87
N GLU A 163 -11.77 -0.12 0.33
CA GLU A 163 -10.39 -0.09 0.86
C GLU A 163 -9.82 1.35 0.86
N LEU A 164 -10.01 2.08 -0.24
CA LEU A 164 -9.60 3.48 -0.32
C LEU A 164 -10.37 4.37 0.67
N LEU A 165 -11.67 4.14 0.82
CA LEU A 165 -12.49 4.88 1.77
C LEU A 165 -12.03 4.60 3.20
N HIS A 166 -11.80 3.34 3.56
CA HIS A 166 -11.28 2.94 4.86
C HIS A 166 -9.90 3.56 5.12
N MET A 167 -9.03 3.62 4.10
CA MET A 167 -7.75 4.31 4.18
C MET A 167 -7.91 5.83 4.37
N ALA A 168 -8.91 6.44 3.72
CA ALA A 168 -9.18 7.88 3.75
C ALA A 168 -9.85 8.34 5.06
N THR A 169 -10.63 7.48 5.70
CA THR A 169 -11.27 7.75 6.98
C THR A 169 -10.29 7.44 8.11
N GLU A 170 -10.01 8.43 8.96
CA GLU A 170 -9.24 8.16 10.18
C GLU A 170 -9.99 7.12 11.02
N THR A 171 -9.28 6.13 11.55
CA THR A 171 -9.76 5.29 12.66
C THR A 171 -9.89 6.18 13.90
N SER A 172 -10.91 7.03 13.92
CA SER A 172 -11.27 7.81 15.09
C SER A 172 -11.70 6.83 16.19
N ARG A 173 -10.75 6.43 17.04
CA ARG A 173 -11.10 6.17 18.43
C ARG A 173 -11.54 7.51 18.98
N ARG A 174 -12.85 7.70 19.03
CA ARG A 174 -13.50 8.75 19.83
C ARG A 174 -12.86 8.70 21.22
N THR A 175 -12.13 9.76 21.54
CA THR A 175 -11.69 10.10 22.90
C THR A 175 -12.88 10.24 23.83
#